data_AF-A0A7X3VPG1-F1
#
_entry.id   AF-A0A7X3VPG1-F1
#
_cell.length_a   1.000
_cell.length_b   1.000
_cell.length_c   1.000
_cell.angle_alpha   90.00
_cell.angle_beta   90.00
_cell.angle_gamma   90.00
#
_symmetry.space_group_name_H-M   'P 1'
#
loop_
_entity.id
_entity.type
_entity.pdbx_description
1 polymer ?
#
loop_
_entity_poly.entity_id
_entity_poly.type
_entity_poly.pdbx_seq_one_letter_code
_entity_poly.pdbx_strand_id
1 'polypeptide(L)'
;MVEILCKSPDNGDLEGYANLYDQEDFLMAETTNHTKPFIVDKNLGAALDIDNAQLTETTSDGTPVVPPTQEQKYLFDMRGWLLVPSVLSGDELAEMQEFAYRLHHEPESIPKHERSPLSGPLQRLSDHPNVVGFLNEFLAHPALSSQECYGFRMESCHLFYRTVGDAKFNPHNGNGMLRFPGDSHLYR
;
A
#
# COMPACT_ATOMS: atom_id res chain seq x y z
N MET A 1 4.17 -14.79 -8.21
CA MET A 1 3.36 -15.89 -8.75
C MET A 1 2.71 -16.57 -7.57
N VAL A 2 1.40 -16.44 -7.42
CA VAL A 2 0.62 -17.11 -6.38
C VAL A 2 -0.70 -17.53 -7.02
N GLU A 3 -1.00 -18.81 -6.89
CA GLU A 3 -2.21 -19.51 -7.33
C GLU A 3 -2.95 -19.94 -6.05
N ILE A 4 -4.29 -19.86 -6.03
CA ILE A 4 -5.13 -20.36 -4.92
C ILE A 4 -6.32 -21.12 -5.51
N LEU A 5 -6.56 -22.32 -4.99
CA LEU A 5 -7.51 -23.33 -5.48
C LEU A 5 -8.52 -23.73 -4.36
N CYS A 6 -9.77 -24.01 -4.78
CA CYS A 6 -10.90 -24.68 -4.10
C CYS A 6 -11.73 -23.84 -3.09
N LYS A 7 -13.07 -23.98 -2.93
CA LYS A 7 -14.10 -24.95 -3.38
C LYS A 7 -15.51 -24.29 -3.31
N SER A 8 -16.45 -24.65 -4.20
CA SER A 8 -17.85 -24.16 -4.15
C SER A 8 -18.74 -24.93 -3.17
N PRO A 9 -19.90 -24.37 -2.79
CA PRO A 9 -21.09 -25.12 -2.46
C PRO A 9 -22.23 -24.89 -3.47
N ASP A 10 -23.06 -25.93 -3.56
CA ASP A 10 -24.08 -26.21 -4.57
C ASP A 10 -25.40 -25.42 -4.48
N ASN A 11 -26.02 -25.34 -5.66
CA ASN A 11 -27.43 -25.26 -6.08
C ASN A 11 -28.60 -25.34 -5.07
N GLY A 12 -29.65 -24.59 -5.44
CA GLY A 12 -31.09 -24.81 -5.17
C GLY A 12 -31.80 -23.45 -5.06
N ASP A 13 -32.98 -23.16 -5.60
CA ASP A 13 -33.94 -23.84 -6.47
C ASP A 13 -34.91 -22.76 -7.03
N LEU A 14 -35.78 -23.17 -7.95
CA LEU A 14 -36.61 -22.43 -8.90
C LEU A 14 -37.86 -21.70 -8.34
N GLU A 15 -38.33 -20.70 -9.10
CA GLU A 15 -39.72 -20.45 -9.58
C GLU A 15 -40.30 -19.04 -9.36
N GLY A 16 -40.89 -18.50 -10.44
CA GLY A 16 -41.75 -17.29 -10.39
C GLY A 16 -41.99 -16.65 -11.75
N TYR A 17 -42.86 -17.24 -12.57
CA TYR A 17 -43.41 -16.64 -13.80
C TYR A 17 -44.37 -15.48 -13.50
N ALA A 18 -44.30 -14.36 -14.23
CA ALA A 18 -45.46 -13.70 -14.85
C ALA A 18 -45.13 -12.40 -15.62
N ASN A 19 -45.76 -12.32 -16.79
CA ASN A 19 -46.25 -11.14 -17.52
C ASN A 19 -45.30 -10.27 -18.34
N LEU A 20 -45.24 -10.67 -19.62
CA LEU A 20 -45.10 -9.82 -20.79
C LEU A 20 -46.31 -8.86 -20.95
N TYR A 21 -46.00 -7.70 -21.52
CA TYR A 21 -46.86 -6.63 -22.06
C TYR A 21 -47.15 -5.44 -21.15
N ASP A 22 -46.81 -4.27 -21.71
CA ASP A 22 -47.13 -2.89 -21.34
C ASP A 22 -46.21 -2.20 -20.33
N GLN A 23 -45.11 -1.63 -20.85
CA GLN A 23 -44.86 -0.19 -20.72
C GLN A 23 -43.76 0.25 -21.67
N GLU A 24 -44.08 1.26 -22.49
CA GLU A 24 -43.16 1.88 -23.43
C GLU A 24 -41.98 2.50 -22.67
N ASP A 25 -40.79 1.93 -22.88
CA ASP A 25 -39.54 2.44 -22.33
C ASP A 25 -39.23 3.82 -22.92
N PHE A 26 -39.54 4.82 -22.12
CA PHE A 26 -39.03 6.17 -22.22
C PHE A 26 -37.50 6.09 -22.15
N LEU A 27 -36.84 6.16 -23.32
CA LEU A 27 -35.40 6.27 -23.46
C LEU A 27 -34.90 7.57 -22.77
N MET A 28 -34.76 7.51 -21.45
CA MET A 28 -33.88 8.41 -20.73
C MET A 28 -32.47 7.99 -21.10
N ALA A 29 -31.80 8.81 -21.91
CA ALA A 29 -30.37 8.70 -22.10
C ALA A 29 -29.71 8.81 -20.72
N GLU A 30 -29.35 7.65 -20.17
CA GLU A 30 -28.58 7.56 -18.95
C GLU A 30 -27.30 8.36 -19.20
N THR A 31 -27.21 9.52 -18.55
CA THR A 31 -26.04 10.38 -18.70
C THR A 31 -24.90 9.63 -18.03
N THR A 32 -24.09 8.91 -18.81
CA THR A 32 -22.93 8.20 -18.31
C THR A 32 -22.03 9.19 -17.60
N ASN A 33 -22.05 9.13 -16.27
CA ASN A 33 -21.26 10.00 -15.43
C ASN A 33 -19.80 9.52 -15.50
N HIS A 34 -19.01 10.15 -16.37
CA HIS A 34 -17.60 9.82 -16.59
C HIS A 34 -16.68 10.14 -15.38
N THR A 35 -17.21 10.59 -14.25
CA THR A 35 -16.44 10.74 -13.02
C THR A 35 -16.19 9.42 -12.29
N LYS A 36 -16.99 8.37 -12.55
CA LYS A 36 -16.75 7.06 -11.96
C LYS A 36 -15.89 6.21 -12.90
N PRO A 37 -14.67 5.80 -12.50
CA PRO A 37 -13.84 4.95 -13.34
C PRO A 37 -14.52 3.60 -13.55
N PHE A 38 -14.51 3.14 -14.80
CA PHE A 38 -14.96 1.78 -15.13
C PHE A 38 -13.89 0.79 -14.65
N ILE A 39 -14.14 0.12 -13.53
CA ILE A 39 -13.25 -0.90 -12.99
C ILE A 39 -13.60 -2.24 -13.62
N VAL A 40 -12.65 -2.81 -14.39
CA VAL A 40 -12.75 -4.22 -14.80
C VAL A 40 -12.43 -5.06 -13.57
N ASP A 41 -13.50 -5.55 -12.95
CA ASP A 41 -13.44 -6.26 -11.69
C ASP A 41 -12.76 -7.62 -11.85
N LYS A 42 -11.46 -7.67 -11.52
CA LYS A 42 -10.70 -8.92 -11.35
C LYS A 42 -10.61 -9.34 -9.88
N ASN A 43 -11.53 -8.88 -9.02
CA ASN A 43 -11.48 -9.11 -7.58
C ASN A 43 -12.35 -10.29 -7.11
N LEU A 44 -12.34 -11.41 -7.87
CA LEU A 44 -12.99 -12.66 -7.46
C LEU A 44 -14.47 -12.50 -7.04
N GLY A 45 -15.20 -11.53 -7.62
CA GLY A 45 -16.65 -11.38 -7.45
C GLY A 45 -17.12 -10.37 -6.40
N ALA A 46 -16.24 -9.53 -5.84
CA ALA A 46 -16.64 -8.38 -5.03
C ALA A 46 -16.26 -7.07 -5.73
N ALA A 47 -17.26 -6.24 -6.06
CA ALA A 47 -17.03 -4.93 -6.64
C ALA A 47 -16.13 -4.09 -5.73
N LEU A 48 -15.03 -3.55 -6.26
CA LEU A 48 -14.16 -2.65 -5.53
C LEU A 48 -14.91 -1.35 -5.26
N ASP A 49 -15.43 -1.22 -4.04
CA ASP A 49 -16.06 0.01 -3.57
C ASP A 49 -15.00 1.00 -3.09
N ILE A 50 -14.51 1.81 -4.03
CA ILE A 50 -13.53 2.86 -3.77
C ILE A 50 -14.09 3.92 -2.81
N ASP A 51 -15.41 4.14 -2.84
CA ASP A 51 -16.10 5.18 -2.08
C ASP A 51 -16.23 4.77 -0.60
N ASN A 52 -16.23 3.46 -0.29
CA ASN A 52 -16.29 2.91 1.07
C ASN A 52 -14.98 2.27 1.57
N ALA A 53 -13.87 2.50 0.86
CA ALA A 53 -12.54 2.05 1.25
C ALA A 53 -12.10 2.61 2.60
N GLN A 54 -12.04 1.77 3.64
CA GLN A 54 -11.50 2.18 4.94
C GLN A 54 -9.99 2.00 4.96
N LEU A 55 -9.27 3.08 4.66
CA LEU A 55 -7.82 3.14 4.87
C LEU A 55 -7.53 3.44 6.34
N THR A 56 -6.46 2.85 6.86
CA THR A 56 -5.97 3.07 8.21
C THR A 56 -5.66 4.55 8.45
N GLU A 57 -6.27 5.13 9.47
CA GLU A 57 -6.12 6.55 9.81
C GLU A 57 -5.01 6.80 10.83
N THR A 58 -4.62 5.76 11.57
CA THR A 58 -3.56 5.82 12.57
C THR A 58 -2.54 4.71 12.37
N THR A 59 -1.30 4.97 12.81
CA THR A 59 -0.27 3.94 12.97
C THR A 59 -0.63 2.99 14.13
N SER A 60 0.14 1.92 14.31
CA SER A 60 -0.08 0.95 15.40
C SER A 60 0.06 1.56 16.80
N ASP A 61 0.83 2.65 16.91
CA ASP A 61 0.97 3.45 18.15
C ASP A 61 -0.11 4.54 18.29
N GLY A 62 -1.11 4.58 17.39
CA GLY A 62 -2.20 5.56 17.42
C GLY A 62 -1.82 6.95 16.88
N THR A 63 -0.66 7.09 16.23
CA THR A 63 -0.25 8.37 15.64
C THR A 63 -1.04 8.61 14.35
N PRO A 64 -1.63 9.80 14.13
CA PRO A 64 -2.33 10.08 12.88
C PRO A 64 -1.44 9.92 11.66
N VAL A 65 -1.96 9.23 10.65
CA VAL A 65 -1.30 9.07 9.35
C VAL A 65 -1.19 10.43 8.65
N VAL A 66 -0.07 10.67 7.98
CA VAL A 66 0.17 11.91 7.22
C VAL A 66 -0.01 11.62 5.73
N PRO A 67 -1.13 12.03 5.10
CA PRO A 67 -1.34 11.81 3.68
C PRO A 67 -0.38 12.66 2.83
N PRO A 68 0.07 12.17 1.66
CA PRO A 68 0.87 12.98 0.75
C PRO A 68 0.05 14.16 0.22
N THR A 69 0.68 15.33 0.15
CA THR A 69 0.09 16.53 -0.47
C THR A 69 -0.13 16.33 -1.97
N GLN A 70 -1.00 17.14 -2.58
CA GLN A 70 -1.22 17.09 -4.03
C GLN A 70 0.06 17.34 -4.84
N GLU A 71 0.94 18.22 -4.36
CA GLU A 71 2.24 18.45 -4.98
C GLU A 71 3.14 17.21 -4.88
N GLN A 72 3.20 16.56 -3.72
CA GLN A 72 3.96 15.32 -3.56
C GLN A 72 3.41 14.20 -4.46
N LYS A 73 2.09 14.05 -4.56
CA LYS A 73 1.45 13.15 -5.52
C LYS A 73 1.95 13.41 -6.95
N TYR A 74 1.79 14.65 -7.43
CA TYR A 74 2.25 15.08 -8.76
C TYR A 74 3.75 14.85 -8.99
N LEU A 75 4.60 15.22 -8.02
CA LEU A 75 6.05 15.05 -8.12
C LEU A 75 6.45 13.56 -8.16
N PHE A 76 5.76 12.71 -7.41
CA PHE A 76 6.00 11.27 -7.43
C PHE A 76 5.67 10.67 -8.79
N ASP A 77 4.52 10.99 -9.38
CA ASP A 77 4.19 10.51 -10.73
C ASP A 77 5.20 10.96 -11.78
N MET A 78 5.63 12.21 -11.72
CA MET A 78 6.55 12.76 -12.70
C MET A 78 7.97 12.17 -12.59
N ARG A 79 8.42 11.84 -11.37
CA ARG A 79 9.83 11.50 -11.10
C ARG A 79 10.05 10.05 -10.71
N GLY A 80 9.02 9.38 -10.21
CA GLY A 80 9.09 8.06 -9.58
C GLY A 80 9.75 8.07 -8.19
N TRP A 81 10.03 9.24 -7.60
CA TRP A 81 10.62 9.38 -6.27
C TRP A 81 10.23 10.69 -5.57
N LEU A 82 10.28 10.69 -4.24
CA LEU A 82 10.06 11.86 -3.39
C LEU A 82 11.14 12.00 -2.32
N LEU A 83 11.44 13.25 -1.97
CA LEU A 83 12.24 13.59 -0.79
C LEU A 83 11.33 14.34 0.19
N VAL A 84 11.13 13.78 1.38
CA VAL A 84 10.41 14.44 2.47
C VAL A 84 11.44 14.80 3.55
N PRO A 85 11.78 16.08 3.73
CA PRO A 85 12.79 16.48 4.69
C PRO A 85 12.27 16.35 6.13
N SER A 86 13.20 16.13 7.07
CA SER A 86 12.95 16.24 8.51
C SER A 86 11.78 15.39 9.04
N VAL A 87 11.61 14.19 8.48
CA VAL A 87 10.58 13.24 8.95
C VAL A 87 10.89 12.65 10.33
N LEU A 88 12.16 12.69 10.75
CA LEU A 88 12.61 12.26 12.08
C LEU A 88 13.16 13.45 12.84
N SER A 89 12.90 13.50 14.15
CA SER A 89 13.59 14.43 15.05
C SER A 89 15.06 14.08 15.23
N GLY A 90 15.85 15.02 15.76
CA GLY A 90 17.28 14.79 16.02
C GLY A 90 17.54 13.65 17.01
N ASP A 91 16.71 13.54 18.05
CA ASP A 91 16.84 12.51 19.08
C ASP A 91 16.47 11.13 18.55
N GLU A 92 15.37 11.01 17.79
CA GLU A 92 14.98 9.77 17.12
C GLU A 92 16.06 9.31 16.14
N LEU A 93 16.59 10.24 15.35
CA LEU A 93 17.64 9.92 14.39
C LEU A 93 18.90 9.40 15.09
N ALA A 94 19.33 10.06 16.17
CA ALA A 94 20.50 9.64 16.94
C ALA A 94 20.31 8.25 17.56
N GLU A 95 19.15 7.99 18.15
CA GLU A 95 18.79 6.69 18.73
C GLU A 95 18.83 5.57 17.66
N MET A 96 18.20 5.82 16.51
CA MET A 96 18.17 4.87 15.40
C MET A 96 19.55 4.62 14.79
N GLN A 97 20.37 5.65 14.66
CA GLN A 97 21.74 5.53 14.14
C GLN A 97 22.63 4.70 15.07
N GLU A 98 22.56 4.95 16.38
CA GLU A 98 23.30 4.18 17.38
C GLU A 98 22.89 2.70 17.35
N PHE A 99 21.58 2.42 17.31
CA PHE A 99 21.08 1.06 17.20
C PHE A 99 21.54 0.38 15.90
N ALA A 100 21.45 1.07 14.75
CA ALA A 100 21.89 0.53 13.46
C ALA A 100 23.40 0.26 13.44
N TYR A 101 24.21 1.14 14.05
CA TYR A 101 25.65 0.96 14.18
C TYR A 101 25.97 -0.30 15.00
N ARG A 102 25.34 -0.45 16.17
CA ARG A 102 25.50 -1.63 17.02
C ARG A 102 24.99 -2.90 16.33
N LEU A 103 23.87 -2.83 15.62
CA LEU A 103 23.34 -3.98 14.88
C LEU A 103 24.34 -4.48 13.82
N HIS A 104 25.09 -3.56 13.19
CA HIS A 104 26.07 -3.91 12.17
C HIS A 104 27.40 -4.40 12.76
N HIS A 105 27.96 -3.71 13.76
CA HIS A 105 29.30 -3.98 14.28
C HIS A 105 29.32 -4.88 15.52
N GLU A 106 28.30 -4.76 16.36
CA GLU A 106 28.24 -5.39 17.68
C GLU A 106 26.89 -6.09 17.92
N PRO A 107 26.41 -6.95 17.00
CA PRO A 107 25.08 -7.55 17.11
C PRO A 107 24.92 -8.37 18.40
N GLU A 108 26.01 -8.92 18.94
CA GLU A 108 25.98 -9.66 20.19
C GLU A 108 25.62 -8.79 21.42
N SER A 109 25.82 -7.47 21.33
CA SER A 109 25.41 -6.51 22.36
C SER A 109 23.89 -6.31 22.42
N ILE A 110 23.16 -6.75 21.40
CA ILE A 110 21.70 -6.61 21.28
C ILE A 110 21.03 -7.94 21.68
N PRO A 111 19.89 -7.92 22.39
CA PRO A 111 19.12 -9.14 22.65
C PRO A 111 18.80 -9.89 21.35
N LYS A 112 18.94 -11.22 21.34
CA LYS A 112 18.82 -12.04 20.13
C LYS A 112 17.54 -11.78 19.31
N HIS A 113 16.42 -11.51 19.99
CA HIS A 113 15.12 -11.26 19.35
C HIS A 113 15.00 -9.87 18.70
N GLU A 114 15.91 -8.95 19.01
CA GLU A 114 15.98 -7.60 18.45
C GLU A 114 17.10 -7.43 17.42
N ARG A 115 17.88 -8.48 17.11
CA ARG A 115 18.98 -8.44 16.13
C ARG A 115 18.45 -8.46 14.68
N SER A 116 17.61 -7.49 14.35
CA SER A 116 16.92 -7.36 13.08
C SER A 116 16.76 -5.88 12.74
N PRO A 117 16.83 -5.49 11.45
CA PRO A 117 16.57 -4.11 11.03
C PRO A 117 15.09 -3.69 11.21
N LEU A 118 14.23 -4.60 11.66
CA LEU A 118 12.82 -4.37 11.98
C LEU A 118 12.52 -4.37 13.48
N SER A 119 13.53 -4.18 14.30
CA SER A 119 13.41 -4.28 15.75
C SER A 119 14.03 -3.07 16.45
N GLY A 120 13.75 -2.96 17.75
CA GLY A 120 14.20 -1.84 18.56
C GLY A 120 13.68 -0.51 17.99
N PRO A 121 14.47 0.57 18.08
CA PRO A 121 14.08 1.89 17.57
C PRO A 121 13.74 1.90 16.07
N LEU A 122 14.34 1.02 15.26
CA LEU A 122 14.12 0.98 13.80
C LEU A 122 12.73 0.50 13.42
N GLN A 123 12.00 -0.20 14.30
CA GLN A 123 10.64 -0.67 14.03
C GLN A 123 9.69 0.49 13.68
N ARG A 124 9.90 1.68 14.26
CA ARG A 124 9.12 2.88 13.97
C ARG A 124 9.19 3.29 12.49
N LEU A 125 10.26 2.93 11.77
CA LEU A 125 10.42 3.29 10.35
C LEU A 125 9.42 2.56 9.45
N SER A 126 9.09 1.30 9.74
CA SER A 126 8.11 0.55 8.94
C SER A 126 6.67 1.01 9.19
N ASP A 127 6.43 1.65 10.33
CA ASP A 127 5.10 2.12 10.76
C ASP A 127 5.01 3.65 10.82
N HIS A 128 5.96 4.36 10.20
CA HIS A 128 6.05 5.82 10.28
C HIS A 128 4.84 6.48 9.60
N PRO A 129 4.20 7.52 10.16
CA PRO A 129 2.95 8.07 9.63
C PRO A 129 3.05 8.61 8.21
N ASN A 130 4.22 9.14 7.80
CA ASN A 130 4.46 9.54 6.41
C ASN A 130 4.62 8.34 5.46
N VAL A 131 5.19 7.23 5.96
CA VAL A 131 5.33 5.98 5.18
C VAL A 131 3.97 5.33 5.01
N VAL A 132 3.21 5.15 6.10
CA VAL A 132 1.85 4.60 6.04
C VAL A 132 0.95 5.45 5.14
N GLY A 133 0.99 6.79 5.24
CA GLY A 133 0.20 7.66 4.38
C GLY A 133 0.56 7.56 2.91
N PHE A 134 1.85 7.43 2.60
CA PHE A 134 2.31 7.16 1.26
C PHE A 134 1.83 5.79 0.74
N LEU A 135 1.96 4.72 1.54
CA LEU A 135 1.54 3.38 1.13
C LEU A 135 0.00 3.26 1.03
N ASN A 136 -0.74 3.95 1.89
CA ASN A 136 -2.20 4.11 1.80
C ASN A 136 -2.62 4.69 0.46
N GLU A 137 -1.92 5.73 0.00
CA GLU A 137 -2.20 6.34 -1.30
C GLU A 137 -1.87 5.36 -2.43
N PHE A 138 -0.64 4.87 -2.49
CA PHE A 138 -0.11 4.27 -3.70
C PHE A 138 -0.22 2.73 -3.78
N LEU A 139 -0.27 2.03 -2.65
CA LEU A 139 -0.13 0.56 -2.60
C LEU A 139 -1.27 -0.16 -1.88
N ALA A 140 -2.02 0.49 -1.00
CA ALA A 140 -3.06 -0.16 -0.22
C ALA A 140 -4.15 -0.74 -1.13
N HIS A 141 -4.50 -1.99 -0.89
CA HIS A 141 -5.62 -2.64 -1.55
C HIS A 141 -6.89 -2.45 -0.69
N PRO A 142 -7.86 -1.62 -1.12
CA PRO A 142 -8.99 -1.22 -0.29
C PRO A 142 -9.85 -2.36 0.23
N ALA A 143 -10.04 -3.40 -0.57
CA ALA A 143 -10.86 -4.53 -0.18
C ALA A 143 -10.25 -5.33 0.99
N LEU A 144 -8.96 -5.11 1.29
CA LEU A 144 -8.26 -5.75 2.40
C LEU A 144 -7.79 -4.74 3.46
N SER A 145 -8.15 -3.46 3.34
CA SER A 145 -7.80 -2.45 4.34
C SER A 145 -8.92 -2.26 5.35
N SER A 146 -8.56 -2.03 6.61
CA SER A 146 -9.43 -1.59 7.70
C SER A 146 -8.62 -0.73 8.67
N GLN A 147 -9.22 -0.28 9.77
CA GLN A 147 -8.46 0.43 10.81
C GLN A 147 -7.43 -0.47 11.53
N GLU A 148 -7.56 -1.78 11.40
CA GLU A 148 -6.67 -2.78 12.00
C GLU A 148 -5.77 -3.48 10.96
N CYS A 149 -5.94 -3.17 9.67
CA CYS A 149 -5.22 -3.83 8.58
C CYS A 149 -4.85 -2.83 7.48
N TYR A 150 -3.55 -2.66 7.24
CA TYR A 150 -3.03 -1.67 6.30
C TYR A 150 -3.40 -1.91 4.82
N GLY A 151 -3.85 -3.10 4.43
CA GLY A 151 -4.12 -3.43 3.03
C GLY A 151 -2.86 -3.53 2.15
N PHE A 152 -1.67 -3.51 2.75
CA PHE A 152 -0.38 -3.80 2.14
C PHE A 152 0.49 -4.60 3.11
N ARG A 153 1.57 -5.19 2.60
CA ARG A 153 2.56 -5.91 3.42
C ARG A 153 3.98 -5.51 3.05
N MET A 154 4.84 -5.53 4.03
CA MET A 154 6.28 -5.46 3.79
C MET A 154 6.77 -6.74 3.13
N GLU A 155 7.61 -6.59 2.10
CA GLU A 155 8.21 -7.72 1.38
C GLU A 155 9.58 -8.08 1.99
N SER A 156 10.44 -7.10 2.20
CA SER A 156 11.77 -7.26 2.77
C SER A 156 12.23 -6.00 3.51
N CYS A 157 13.24 -6.14 4.38
CA CYS A 157 13.89 -5.04 5.08
C CYS A 157 15.40 -5.30 5.17
N HIS A 158 16.20 -4.26 4.91
CA HIS A 158 17.64 -4.35 4.87
C HIS A 158 18.29 -3.13 5.53
N LEU A 159 19.33 -3.37 6.33
CA LEU A 159 20.22 -2.31 6.81
C LEU A 159 21.40 -2.18 5.85
N PHE A 160 21.61 -0.97 5.33
CA PHE A 160 22.79 -0.66 4.51
C PHE A 160 23.77 0.17 5.33
N TYR A 161 24.95 -0.39 5.57
CA TYR A 161 26.11 0.32 6.10
C TYR A 161 27.20 0.33 5.04
N ARG A 162 27.80 1.49 4.77
CA ARG A 162 28.86 1.66 3.76
C ARG A 162 30.01 2.47 4.35
N THR A 163 31.23 2.05 4.04
CA THR A 163 32.44 2.80 4.38
C THR A 163 32.95 3.59 3.18
N VAL A 164 33.87 4.53 3.42
CA VAL A 164 34.50 5.28 2.33
C VAL A 164 35.25 4.31 1.41
N GLY A 165 34.87 4.28 0.13
CA GLY A 165 35.41 3.35 -0.86
C GLY A 165 34.46 2.19 -1.20
N ASP A 166 33.41 1.96 -0.40
CA ASP A 166 32.35 1.00 -0.71
C ASP A 166 31.37 1.59 -1.74
N ALA A 167 31.70 1.47 -3.03
CA ALA A 167 30.74 1.79 -4.09
C ALA A 167 31.06 1.08 -5.42
N LYS A 168 30.17 0.17 -5.81
CA LYS A 168 29.90 -0.16 -7.21
C LYS A 168 28.39 -0.14 -7.43
N PHE A 169 27.76 0.99 -7.13
CA PHE A 169 26.35 1.17 -7.43
C PHE A 169 26.22 1.44 -8.93
N ASN A 170 25.53 0.54 -9.64
CA ASN A 170 25.10 0.77 -11.01
C ASN A 170 23.61 1.09 -11.00
N PRO A 171 23.14 1.97 -11.92
CA PRO A 171 21.72 2.20 -12.10
C PRO A 171 21.00 0.87 -12.35
N HIS A 172 20.02 0.57 -11.51
CA HIS A 172 19.08 -0.52 -11.69
C HIS A 172 17.69 -0.02 -11.31
N ASN A 173 16.68 -0.58 -11.95
CA ASN A 173 15.29 -0.38 -11.56
C ASN A 173 14.89 -1.42 -10.51
N GLY A 174 14.02 -1.01 -9.58
CA GLY A 174 13.21 -1.99 -8.84
C GLY A 174 12.50 -2.89 -9.86
N ASN A 175 12.43 -4.18 -9.57
CA ASN A 175 12.03 -5.23 -10.50
C ASN A 175 10.77 -4.84 -11.31
N GLY A 176 10.96 -4.47 -12.58
CA GLY A 176 9.89 -4.02 -13.49
C GLY A 176 9.10 -5.16 -14.12
N MET A 177 9.27 -6.41 -13.66
CA MET A 177 8.68 -7.59 -14.29
C MET A 177 7.14 -7.66 -14.23
N LEU A 178 6.47 -6.77 -13.50
CA LEU A 178 5.01 -6.78 -13.33
C LEU A 178 4.34 -5.46 -13.71
N ARG A 179 4.84 -4.76 -14.74
CA ARG A 179 4.12 -3.62 -15.36
C ARG A 179 3.05 -4.15 -16.32
N PHE A 180 1.85 -4.45 -15.83
CA PHE A 180 0.75 -4.89 -16.70
C PHE A 180 0.14 -3.70 -17.46
N PRO A 181 -0.44 -3.90 -18.65
CA PRO A 181 -1.24 -2.88 -19.32
C PRO A 181 -2.39 -2.44 -18.40
N GLY A 182 -2.42 -1.16 -18.02
CA GLY A 182 -3.37 -0.63 -17.04
C GLY A 182 -2.78 -0.31 -15.65
N ASP A 183 -1.48 -0.50 -15.45
CA ASP A 183 -0.76 -0.01 -14.25
C ASP A 183 -0.59 1.52 -14.30
N SER A 184 -1.70 2.24 -14.29
CA SER A 184 -1.79 3.66 -13.98
C SER A 184 -2.38 3.81 -12.59
N HIS A 185 -1.70 4.55 -11.71
CA HIS A 185 -2.26 4.90 -10.43
C HIS A 185 -3.40 5.91 -10.63
N LEU A 186 -4.53 5.70 -9.97
CA LEU A 186 -5.63 6.66 -9.92
C LEU A 186 -5.63 7.27 -8.53
N TYR A 187 -5.38 8.57 -8.47
CA TYR A 187 -5.50 9.32 -7.22
C TYR A 187 -6.92 9.30 -6.69
N ARG A 188 -7.05 9.23 -5.37
CA ARG A 188 -8.27 9.54 -4.64
C ARG A 188 -8.23 10.98 -4.14
#